data_AF-A0A9P9CMX1-F1
#
_entry.id   AF-A0A9P9CMX1-F1
#
_cell.length_a   1.000
_cell.length_b   1.000
_cell.length_c   1.000
_cell.angle_alpha   90.00
_cell.angle_beta   90.00
_cell.angle_gamma   90.00
#
_symmetry.space_group_name_H-M   'P 1'
#
loop_
_entity.id
_entity.type
_entity.pdbx_description
1 polymer ?
#
loop_
_entity_poly.entity_id
_entity_poly.type
_entity_poly.pdbx_seq_one_letter_code
_entity_poly.pdbx_strand_id
1 'polypeptide(L)'
;MPKNHLLFVKRVLRLPHVALDHYRCHLRSILAYCKTRPLLMRYKEHPWHVVVLACTLCIFPRMKSTTVLSLLIAPTIVYAALDANIKAKGKVYFGTALDPGTINDGAVSAVAKSEMGQLTPENSAKWETIEPSQGSFSYGQFDTLMNFAKTNNKIVRGHTLVWHSQLPQWVKNINSASTLTSVIQNHVTTIMTRYKGQIYAWDVVNEVIDDSSGGLRDSVFSRLLNETFIDIAFKAARAADPTAKLYINDYNIDYAGTKLTAMLGLLSRLKSRGVPVDGVGTQAHLIAGQVSAFTSATQQLHNTGLDVAITELDIRISKPVTSTSLTQQQADYNTVTKACMNLPRCVGITVWGVSDKNSWVDSTFPSYDSPLLWDDNVQKKAAYTGAEQAIAAGPASSTTTSTTSDTTSTTSTTDTTTTTSPTTSTTTTTTTTSNPGGCTVSKWGQCGGQTYSGCTVCASGSTCQYSNPWYSQCL
;
A
#
# COMPACT_ATOMS: atom_id res chain seq x y z
N MET A 1 14.45 -36.43 -59.01
CA MET A 1 13.51 -36.03 -60.10
C MET A 1 12.48 -37.15 -60.27
N PRO A 2 11.24 -36.92 -60.76
CA PRO A 2 10.61 -35.67 -61.27
C PRO A 2 10.72 -34.49 -60.28
N LYS A 3 10.77 -33.20 -60.65
CA LYS A 3 10.11 -32.37 -61.69
C LYS A 3 8.65 -32.01 -61.36
N ASN A 4 8.41 -30.81 -60.83
CA ASN A 4 8.01 -29.67 -61.67
C ASN A 4 8.16 -28.32 -60.94
N HIS A 5 8.41 -27.25 -61.71
CA HIS A 5 8.30 -25.85 -61.31
C HIS A 5 6.87 -25.31 -61.70
N LEU A 6 6.45 -24.03 -61.64
CA LEU A 6 7.07 -22.71 -61.43
C LEU A 6 5.97 -21.65 -61.11
N LEU A 7 6.35 -20.42 -60.72
CA LEU A 7 5.54 -19.16 -60.70
C LEU A 7 4.44 -19.09 -59.62
N PHE A 8 3.98 -17.93 -59.12
CA PHE A 8 4.26 -16.49 -59.38
C PHE A 8 4.20 -15.78 -57.99
N VAL A 9 5.01 -14.78 -57.60
CA VAL A 9 5.12 -13.38 -58.05
C VAL A 9 6.45 -12.77 -57.54
N LYS A 10 6.97 -11.71 -58.18
CA LYS A 10 8.13 -10.89 -57.72
C LYS A 10 7.73 -9.45 -57.32
N ARG A 11 8.63 -8.80 -56.55
CA ARG A 11 8.79 -7.36 -56.19
C ARG A 11 8.54 -7.11 -54.68
N VAL A 12 9.22 -6.20 -53.99
CA VAL A 12 9.64 -4.82 -54.35
C VAL A 12 11.00 -4.42 -53.71
N LEU A 13 12.02 -4.06 -54.53
CA LEU A 13 13.23 -3.23 -54.21
C LEU A 13 14.23 -3.79 -53.13
N ARG A 14 15.54 -3.43 -53.04
CA ARG A 14 16.53 -2.71 -53.89
C ARG A 14 17.96 -3.19 -53.52
N LEU A 15 18.94 -2.98 -54.41
CA LEU A 15 20.41 -3.14 -54.23
C LEU A 15 21.10 -1.83 -54.71
N PRO A 16 22.42 -1.55 -54.55
CA PRO A 16 23.56 -2.47 -54.29
C PRO A 16 24.66 -2.00 -53.27
N HIS A 17 25.70 -2.85 -53.10
CA HIS A 17 27.16 -2.68 -52.80
C HIS A 17 27.73 -1.37 -52.15
N VAL A 18 28.84 -1.39 -51.37
CA VAL A 18 30.22 -1.87 -51.68
C VAL A 18 30.99 -2.43 -50.43
N ALA A 19 32.12 -3.12 -50.69
CA ALA A 19 33.05 -3.86 -49.81
C ALA A 19 33.66 -3.09 -48.60
N LEU A 20 34.31 -3.76 -47.62
CA LEU A 20 35.76 -4.10 -47.68
C LEU A 20 36.21 -5.34 -46.84
N ASP A 21 37.52 -5.60 -46.85
CA ASP A 21 38.24 -6.85 -46.48
C ASP A 21 38.62 -7.11 -45.00
N HIS A 22 39.12 -8.34 -44.76
CA HIS A 22 40.00 -8.84 -43.68
C HIS A 22 39.52 -8.72 -42.21
N TYR A 23 39.50 -9.82 -41.44
CA TYR A 23 40.73 -10.40 -40.85
C TYR A 23 40.64 -11.92 -40.57
N ARG A 24 41.79 -12.57 -40.32
CA ARG A 24 41.94 -13.97 -39.86
C ARG A 24 42.86 -14.02 -38.62
N CYS A 25 42.82 -15.16 -37.89
CA CYS A 25 43.53 -15.47 -36.64
C CYS A 25 43.01 -14.69 -35.41
N HIS A 26 42.92 -15.26 -34.19
CA HIS A 26 43.46 -16.52 -33.66
C HIS A 26 42.41 -17.34 -32.89
N LEU A 27 42.52 -18.68 -32.92
CA LEU A 27 41.83 -19.58 -31.98
C LEU A 27 42.76 -20.70 -31.48
N ARG A 28 43.73 -20.36 -30.63
CA ARG A 28 44.59 -21.30 -29.88
C ARG A 28 45.06 -20.68 -28.55
N SER A 29 44.38 -20.95 -27.43
CA SER A 29 44.92 -20.81 -26.05
C SER A 29 43.97 -21.30 -24.92
N ILE A 30 43.25 -22.41 -25.11
CA ILE A 30 42.52 -23.08 -24.00
C ILE A 30 42.74 -24.59 -24.05
N LEU A 31 43.98 -25.05 -23.83
CA LEU A 31 44.31 -26.48 -23.68
C LEU A 31 45.73 -26.72 -23.08
N ALA A 32 46.11 -25.97 -22.03
CA ALA A 32 47.47 -26.00 -21.50
C ALA A 32 47.61 -25.73 -19.98
N TYR A 33 46.67 -26.18 -19.13
CA TYR A 33 46.86 -26.06 -17.67
C TYR A 33 46.20 -27.17 -16.83
N CYS A 34 46.64 -28.43 -17.02
CA CYS A 34 46.27 -29.55 -16.15
C CYS A 34 47.32 -30.69 -16.19
N LYS A 35 48.37 -30.60 -15.36
CA LYS A 35 49.16 -31.77 -14.91
C LYS A 35 50.15 -31.41 -13.79
N THR A 36 50.16 -32.24 -12.73
CA THR A 36 51.07 -32.20 -11.55
C THR A 36 50.87 -30.97 -10.63
N ARG A 37 50.94 -31.02 -9.29
CA ARG A 37 51.15 -32.12 -8.30
C ARG A 37 50.09 -32.01 -7.15
N PRO A 38 49.86 -33.08 -6.35
CA PRO A 38 48.97 -33.03 -5.18
C PRO A 38 49.69 -32.54 -3.90
N LEU A 39 48.94 -32.03 -2.92
CA LEU A 39 49.33 -31.94 -1.48
C LEU A 39 48.10 -31.69 -0.57
N LEU A 40 48.27 -31.99 0.72
CA LEU A 40 47.29 -32.33 1.78
C LEU A 40 46.02 -31.46 2.05
N MET A 41 45.07 -32.09 2.74
CA MET A 41 43.89 -31.50 3.40
C MET A 41 44.25 -30.63 4.63
N ARG A 42 43.41 -29.62 4.94
CA ARG A 42 42.56 -29.56 6.16
C ARG A 42 41.86 -28.20 6.31
N TYR A 43 40.52 -28.20 6.40
CA TYR A 43 39.75 -27.32 7.30
C TYR A 43 38.40 -27.98 7.63
N LYS A 44 37.71 -27.51 8.67
CA LYS A 44 36.60 -28.22 9.34
C LYS A 44 35.20 -27.79 8.87
N GLU A 45 34.29 -28.77 8.91
CA GLU A 45 32.88 -28.73 9.41
C GLU A 45 32.11 -27.40 9.20
N HIS A 46 31.19 -27.32 8.22
CA HIS A 46 29.76 -27.76 8.26
C HIS A 46 28.80 -26.73 8.91
N PRO A 47 27.50 -26.68 8.54
CA PRO A 47 26.79 -27.17 7.33
C PRO A 47 26.23 -25.96 6.52
N TRP A 48 25.27 -25.98 5.57
CA TRP A 48 24.28 -26.94 5.05
C TRP A 48 24.15 -26.88 3.50
N HIS A 49 23.34 -27.79 2.97
CA HIS A 49 22.75 -27.96 1.62
C HIS A 49 22.75 -26.83 0.56
N VAL A 50 23.41 -27.15 -0.57
CA VAL A 50 22.72 -27.26 -1.88
C VAL A 50 23.00 -28.66 -2.43
N VAL A 51 21.98 -29.35 -2.96
CA VAL A 51 22.15 -30.67 -3.62
C VAL A 51 22.15 -30.48 -5.13
N VAL A 52 23.19 -30.98 -5.80
CA VAL A 52 23.25 -31.09 -7.26
C VAL A 52 23.42 -32.57 -7.63
N LEU A 53 22.44 -33.14 -8.32
CA LEU A 53 22.54 -34.50 -8.87
C LEU A 53 23.50 -34.52 -10.05
N ALA A 54 24.49 -35.41 -10.02
CA ALA A 54 25.38 -35.70 -11.13
C ALA A 54 25.79 -37.20 -11.15
N CYS A 55 24.80 -38.09 -11.26
CA CYS A 55 25.06 -39.53 -11.39
C CYS A 55 25.35 -39.94 -12.84
N THR A 56 26.64 -40.14 -13.12
CA THR A 56 27.21 -41.28 -13.87
C THR A 56 26.40 -41.85 -15.05
N LEU A 57 26.82 -41.56 -16.28
CA LEU A 57 26.44 -42.35 -17.46
C LEU A 57 27.57 -42.32 -18.50
N CYS A 58 28.42 -43.36 -18.51
CA CYS A 58 29.53 -43.46 -19.47
C CYS A 58 30.09 -44.90 -19.64
N ILE A 59 29.23 -45.89 -19.96
CA ILE A 59 29.67 -47.21 -20.43
C ILE A 59 28.80 -47.69 -21.61
N PHE A 60 29.46 -48.21 -22.65
CA PHE A 60 28.97 -48.84 -23.88
C PHE A 60 28.28 -47.97 -24.97
N PRO A 61 28.46 -48.31 -26.27
CA PRO A 61 28.06 -47.46 -27.40
C PRO A 61 26.84 -47.97 -28.20
N ARG A 62 26.38 -47.14 -29.15
CA ARG A 62 25.39 -47.42 -30.22
C ARG A 62 23.98 -47.82 -29.77
N MET A 63 23.05 -46.87 -29.84
CA MET A 63 21.73 -47.13 -30.45
C MET A 63 21.17 -45.88 -31.15
N LYS A 64 20.04 -46.04 -31.86
CA LYS A 64 19.59 -45.12 -32.94
C LYS A 64 18.76 -43.94 -32.42
N SER A 65 18.60 -42.94 -33.29
CA SER A 65 17.91 -41.68 -33.02
C SER A 65 16.46 -41.83 -32.54
N THR A 66 16.16 -41.24 -31.39
CA THR A 66 14.84 -40.66 -31.06
C THR A 66 15.09 -39.29 -30.44
N THR A 67 14.73 -38.22 -31.16
CA THR A 67 14.97 -36.85 -30.72
C THR A 67 13.97 -36.45 -29.63
N VAL A 68 14.28 -36.78 -28.38
CA VAL A 68 13.54 -36.26 -27.22
C VAL A 68 13.90 -34.79 -27.07
N LEU A 69 13.00 -33.91 -27.52
CA LEU A 69 13.12 -32.47 -27.31
C LEU A 69 12.74 -32.14 -25.85
N SER A 70 13.67 -32.40 -24.93
CA SER A 70 13.53 -32.04 -23.52
C SER A 70 13.40 -30.52 -23.40
N LEU A 71 12.16 -30.05 -23.22
CA LEU A 71 11.88 -28.64 -22.99
C LEU A 71 12.44 -28.29 -21.61
N LEU A 72 13.63 -27.69 -21.59
CA LEU A 72 14.21 -27.08 -20.40
C LEU A 72 13.35 -25.87 -20.02
N ILE A 73 12.28 -26.13 -19.26
CA ILE A 73 11.64 -25.14 -18.40
C ILE A 73 12.68 -24.83 -17.31
N ALA A 74 13.64 -23.97 -17.65
CA ALA A 74 14.42 -23.29 -16.64
C ALA A 74 13.41 -22.59 -15.72
N PRO A 75 13.46 -22.80 -14.40
CA PRO A 75 12.62 -22.03 -13.51
C PRO A 75 12.96 -20.56 -13.75
N THR A 76 12.00 -19.80 -14.27
CA THR A 76 12.12 -18.35 -14.33
C THR A 76 12.38 -17.91 -12.91
N ILE A 77 13.56 -17.34 -12.65
CA ILE A 77 13.84 -16.71 -11.37
C ILE A 77 12.80 -15.60 -11.26
N VAL A 78 11.79 -15.84 -10.44
CA VAL A 78 10.80 -14.83 -10.09
C VAL A 78 11.54 -13.84 -9.22
N TYR A 79 12.17 -12.85 -9.86
CA TYR A 79 12.55 -11.62 -9.19
C TYR A 79 11.32 -11.13 -8.45
N ALA A 80 11.44 -11.07 -7.14
CA ALA A 80 10.32 -11.07 -6.19
C ALA A 80 9.57 -9.74 -6.17
N ALA A 81 8.86 -9.43 -7.25
CA ALA A 81 8.15 -8.17 -7.45
C ALA A 81 7.20 -7.89 -6.28
N LEU A 82 7.43 -6.79 -5.56
CA LEU A 82 6.65 -6.43 -4.36
C LEU A 82 5.13 -6.47 -4.62
N ASP A 83 4.69 -5.93 -5.76
CA ASP A 83 3.29 -5.92 -6.17
C ASP A 83 2.72 -7.33 -6.46
N ALA A 84 3.46 -8.18 -7.15
CA ALA A 84 3.00 -9.56 -7.43
C ALA A 84 2.88 -10.35 -6.12
N ASN A 85 3.86 -10.19 -5.22
CA ASN A 85 3.88 -10.84 -3.91
C ASN A 85 2.75 -10.35 -3.00
N ILE A 86 2.46 -9.03 -2.97
CA ILE A 86 1.39 -8.49 -2.12
C ILE A 86 0.00 -8.86 -2.65
N LYS A 87 -0.17 -8.94 -3.99
CA LYS A 87 -1.39 -9.44 -4.64
C LYS A 87 -1.62 -10.92 -4.38
N ALA A 88 -0.57 -11.74 -4.41
CA ALA A 88 -0.63 -13.15 -4.01
C ALA A 88 -1.02 -13.36 -2.52
N LYS A 89 -1.00 -12.30 -1.72
CA LYS A 89 -1.45 -12.26 -0.31
C LYS A 89 -2.77 -11.50 -0.12
N GLY A 90 -3.51 -11.25 -1.19
CA GLY A 90 -4.87 -10.69 -1.15
C GLY A 90 -4.95 -9.15 -1.07
N LYS A 91 -3.85 -8.42 -1.32
CA LYS A 91 -3.87 -6.95 -1.44
C LYS A 91 -4.10 -6.51 -2.88
N VAL A 92 -4.49 -5.25 -3.06
CA VAL A 92 -4.81 -4.66 -4.37
C VAL A 92 -3.54 -4.20 -5.10
N TYR A 93 -2.53 -3.68 -4.39
CA TYR A 93 -1.30 -3.19 -5.00
C TYR A 93 -0.11 -3.04 -4.03
N PHE A 94 1.10 -3.09 -4.60
CA PHE A 94 2.25 -2.30 -4.14
C PHE A 94 2.56 -1.23 -5.21
N GLY A 95 2.97 -0.03 -4.83
CA GLY A 95 3.10 1.08 -5.77
C GLY A 95 4.08 2.17 -5.37
N THR A 96 4.18 3.19 -6.22
CA THR A 96 5.10 4.31 -6.04
C THR A 96 4.56 5.62 -6.63
N ALA A 97 4.98 6.75 -6.07
CA ALA A 97 4.86 8.03 -6.74
C ALA A 97 5.84 8.14 -7.92
N LEU A 98 5.42 8.80 -8.99
CA LEU A 98 6.27 9.22 -10.11
C LEU A 98 5.74 10.54 -10.70
N ASP A 99 6.59 11.20 -11.45
CA ASP A 99 6.24 12.24 -12.41
C ASP A 99 7.13 12.17 -13.67
N PRO A 100 6.86 12.94 -14.75
CA PRO A 100 7.57 12.84 -16.03
C PRO A 100 9.10 12.83 -15.94
N GLY A 101 9.70 13.58 -15.00
CA GLY A 101 11.15 13.55 -14.76
C GLY A 101 11.65 12.16 -14.34
N THR A 102 11.04 11.56 -13.32
CA THR A 102 11.37 10.19 -12.85
C THR A 102 10.97 9.08 -13.82
N ILE A 103 9.93 9.29 -14.64
CA ILE A 103 9.56 8.37 -15.73
C ILE A 103 10.64 8.32 -16.83
N ASN A 104 11.34 9.45 -17.05
CA ASN A 104 12.43 9.55 -18.03
C ASN A 104 13.78 9.02 -17.51
N ASP A 105 13.94 8.79 -16.20
CA ASP A 105 15.10 8.06 -15.68
C ASP A 105 14.96 6.55 -16.00
N GLY A 106 15.93 6.02 -16.73
CA GLY A 106 15.90 4.64 -17.23
C GLY A 106 15.96 3.58 -16.13
N ALA A 107 16.59 3.86 -14.99
CA ALA A 107 16.72 2.93 -13.89
C ALA A 107 15.48 2.98 -12.98
N VAL A 108 15.02 4.18 -12.62
CA VAL A 108 13.78 4.39 -11.84
C VAL A 108 12.58 3.80 -12.60
N SER A 109 12.45 4.10 -13.89
CA SER A 109 11.36 3.55 -14.69
C SER A 109 11.47 2.06 -15.00
N ALA A 110 12.64 1.42 -14.79
CA ALA A 110 12.78 -0.04 -14.85
C ALA A 110 12.25 -0.71 -13.56
N VAL A 111 12.56 -0.12 -12.40
CA VAL A 111 11.98 -0.56 -11.10
C VAL A 111 10.45 -0.40 -11.11
N ALA A 112 9.94 0.76 -11.54
CA ALA A 112 8.50 1.00 -11.62
C ALA A 112 7.76 0.02 -12.56
N LYS A 113 8.43 -0.52 -13.59
CA LYS A 113 7.87 -1.54 -14.47
C LYS A 113 7.84 -2.93 -13.82
N SER A 114 8.88 -3.28 -13.06
CA SER A 114 9.11 -4.65 -12.56
C SER A 114 8.53 -4.90 -11.16
N GLU A 115 8.58 -3.93 -10.26
CA GLU A 115 8.28 -4.13 -8.82
C GLU A 115 6.89 -3.62 -8.40
N MET A 116 6.36 -2.65 -9.15
CA MET A 116 5.16 -1.87 -8.80
C MET A 116 3.95 -2.28 -9.65
N GLY A 117 2.75 -2.19 -9.10
CA GLY A 117 1.47 -2.35 -9.82
C GLY A 117 0.54 -1.15 -9.75
N GLN A 118 0.88 -0.15 -8.95
CA GLN A 118 0.15 1.11 -8.81
C GLN A 118 1.09 2.31 -8.93
N LEU A 119 0.63 3.38 -9.57
CA LEU A 119 1.35 4.66 -9.70
C LEU A 119 0.52 5.85 -9.19
N THR A 120 1.17 6.82 -8.58
CA THR A 120 0.59 8.10 -8.13
C THR A 120 1.31 9.25 -8.85
N PRO A 121 0.62 10.27 -9.39
CA PRO A 121 1.26 11.49 -9.85
C PRO A 121 1.74 12.30 -8.64
N GLU A 122 3.05 12.52 -8.55
CA GLU A 122 3.65 13.21 -7.42
C GLU A 122 3.22 14.68 -7.36
N ASN A 123 3.20 15.38 -8.51
CA ASN A 123 2.79 16.77 -8.63
C ASN A 123 1.92 17.06 -9.86
N SER A 124 2.06 16.31 -10.96
CA SER A 124 1.42 16.63 -12.25
C SER A 124 -0.12 16.72 -12.26
N ALA A 125 -0.80 16.19 -11.25
CA ALA A 125 -2.26 16.27 -11.11
C ALA A 125 -2.75 17.21 -9.98
N LYS A 126 -1.84 17.91 -9.28
CA LYS A 126 -2.18 18.91 -8.25
C LYS A 126 -2.70 20.20 -8.88
N TRP A 127 -3.59 20.92 -8.17
CA TRP A 127 -4.41 22.02 -8.70
C TRP A 127 -3.59 23.07 -9.49
N GLU A 128 -2.47 23.58 -8.95
CA GLU A 128 -1.69 24.62 -9.64
C GLU A 128 -1.08 24.17 -10.98
N THR A 129 -0.83 22.87 -11.13
CA THR A 129 -0.26 22.31 -12.36
C THR A 129 -1.35 21.95 -13.37
N ILE A 130 -2.48 21.40 -12.90
CA ILE A 130 -3.55 20.90 -13.78
C ILE A 130 -4.59 21.97 -14.14
N GLU A 131 -4.77 23.04 -13.35
CA GLU A 131 -5.63 24.20 -13.65
C GLU A 131 -4.95 25.53 -13.20
N PRO A 132 -3.84 25.92 -13.84
CA PRO A 132 -3.06 27.11 -13.46
C PRO A 132 -3.84 28.44 -13.55
N SER A 133 -4.87 28.51 -14.40
CA SER A 133 -5.84 29.61 -14.47
C SER A 133 -7.25 29.05 -14.67
N GLN A 134 -8.26 29.75 -14.15
CA GLN A 134 -9.65 29.28 -14.05
C GLN A 134 -10.21 28.77 -15.40
N GLY A 135 -10.61 27.49 -15.44
CA GLY A 135 -11.13 26.83 -16.65
C GLY A 135 -10.08 26.41 -17.69
N SER A 136 -8.80 26.78 -17.51
CA SER A 136 -7.70 26.49 -18.44
C SER A 136 -6.85 25.33 -17.94
N PHE A 137 -7.27 24.11 -18.26
CA PHE A 137 -6.62 22.89 -17.76
C PHE A 137 -5.40 22.45 -18.59
N SER A 138 -4.34 21.99 -17.90
CA SER A 138 -3.08 21.53 -18.49
C SER A 138 -2.82 20.06 -18.16
N TYR A 139 -3.19 19.16 -19.07
CA TYR A 139 -3.18 17.72 -18.81
C TYR A 139 -1.88 17.00 -19.14
N GLY A 140 -1.00 17.57 -19.98
CA GLY A 140 0.09 16.82 -20.65
C GLY A 140 1.07 16.10 -19.72
N GLN A 141 1.34 16.66 -18.52
CA GLN A 141 2.20 16.00 -17.53
C GLN A 141 1.50 14.79 -16.89
N PHE A 142 0.24 14.93 -16.48
CA PHE A 142 -0.52 13.82 -15.90
C PHE A 142 -0.88 12.76 -16.96
N ASP A 143 -1.22 13.17 -18.18
CA ASP A 143 -1.41 12.27 -19.33
C ASP A 143 -0.14 11.43 -19.60
N THR A 144 1.07 11.95 -19.33
CA THR A 144 2.31 11.19 -19.47
C THR A 144 2.36 10.03 -18.47
N LEU A 145 2.00 10.26 -17.20
CA LEU A 145 1.89 9.20 -16.19
C LEU A 145 0.74 8.23 -16.49
N MET A 146 -0.44 8.73 -16.90
CA MET A 146 -1.57 7.87 -17.29
C MET A 146 -1.22 6.95 -18.47
N ASN A 147 -0.51 7.46 -19.48
CA ASN A 147 -0.05 6.65 -20.61
C ASN A 147 1.04 5.65 -20.19
N PHE A 148 1.97 6.03 -19.31
CA PHE A 148 2.96 5.09 -18.76
C PHE A 148 2.30 3.98 -17.93
N ALA A 149 1.35 4.32 -17.06
CA ALA A 149 0.58 3.36 -16.26
C ALA A 149 -0.17 2.37 -17.15
N LYS A 150 -0.94 2.88 -18.12
CA LYS A 150 -1.69 2.09 -19.10
C LYS A 150 -0.79 1.16 -19.92
N THR A 151 0.35 1.65 -20.40
CA THR A 151 1.30 0.87 -21.22
C THR A 151 1.94 -0.27 -20.43
N ASN A 152 2.15 -0.08 -19.12
CA ASN A 152 2.83 -1.04 -18.26
C ASN A 152 1.88 -1.79 -17.30
N ASN A 153 0.57 -1.79 -17.58
CA ASN A 153 -0.50 -2.45 -16.83
C ASN A 153 -0.52 -2.10 -15.32
N LYS A 154 -0.36 -0.81 -14.99
CA LYS A 154 -0.44 -0.27 -13.63
C LYS A 154 -1.77 0.41 -13.40
N ILE A 155 -2.36 0.24 -12.21
CA ILE A 155 -3.50 1.07 -11.78
C ILE A 155 -3.00 2.43 -11.31
N VAL A 156 -3.86 3.45 -11.33
CA VAL A 156 -3.49 4.81 -10.88
C VAL A 156 -4.28 5.21 -9.63
N ARG A 157 -3.60 5.84 -8.68
CA ARG A 157 -4.24 6.70 -7.67
C ARG A 157 -4.08 8.15 -8.13
N GLY A 158 -5.18 8.89 -8.28
CA GLY A 158 -5.13 10.31 -8.61
C GLY A 158 -4.89 11.14 -7.34
N HIS A 159 -3.86 11.99 -7.36
CA HIS A 159 -3.43 12.79 -6.23
C HIS A 159 -3.10 14.22 -6.70
N THR A 160 -3.72 15.29 -6.22
CA THR A 160 -4.88 15.37 -5.32
C THR A 160 -5.78 16.52 -5.75
N LEU A 161 -7.10 16.39 -5.57
CA LEU A 161 -8.10 17.30 -6.16
C LEU A 161 -8.33 18.57 -5.33
N VAL A 162 -8.17 18.51 -4.01
CA VAL A 162 -8.37 19.67 -3.12
C VAL A 162 -7.34 19.63 -2.00
N TRP A 163 -6.34 20.52 -2.08
CA TRP A 163 -5.27 20.65 -1.10
C TRP A 163 -4.97 22.13 -0.83
N HIS A 164 -4.50 22.42 0.39
CA HIS A 164 -4.18 23.79 0.81
C HIS A 164 -2.86 24.29 0.20
N SER A 165 -1.89 23.37 0.00
CA SER A 165 -0.65 23.61 -0.73
C SER A 165 -0.83 23.32 -2.23
N GLN A 166 0.16 23.75 -3.03
CA GLN A 166 0.18 23.63 -4.50
C GLN A 166 -1.14 24.05 -5.19
N LEU A 167 -1.71 25.13 -4.65
CA LEU A 167 -2.99 25.72 -5.03
C LEU A 167 -2.74 27.04 -5.78
N PRO A 168 -3.32 27.27 -6.97
CA PRO A 168 -2.99 28.44 -7.79
C PRO A 168 -3.56 29.72 -7.18
N GLN A 169 -2.88 30.84 -7.43
CA GLN A 169 -3.17 32.10 -6.73
C GLN A 169 -4.59 32.64 -7.01
N TRP A 170 -5.18 32.32 -8.16
CA TRP A 170 -6.56 32.71 -8.47
C TRP A 170 -7.59 32.04 -7.53
N VAL A 171 -7.37 30.80 -7.08
CA VAL A 171 -8.21 30.13 -6.08
C VAL A 171 -7.96 30.71 -4.69
N LYS A 172 -6.69 30.92 -4.32
CA LYS A 172 -6.29 31.55 -3.05
C LYS A 172 -6.91 32.95 -2.84
N ASN A 173 -7.16 33.67 -3.92
CA ASN A 173 -7.75 35.02 -3.93
C ASN A 173 -9.30 35.02 -3.90
N ILE A 174 -9.98 33.87 -3.95
CA ILE A 174 -11.45 33.83 -3.87
C ILE A 174 -11.89 34.26 -2.46
N ASN A 175 -12.88 35.17 -2.41
CA ASN A 175 -13.44 35.75 -1.17
C ASN A 175 -14.95 35.46 -1.01
N SER A 176 -15.52 34.60 -1.86
CA SER A 176 -16.95 34.26 -1.89
C SER A 176 -17.16 32.75 -1.78
N ALA A 177 -17.95 32.32 -0.81
CA ALA A 177 -18.27 30.92 -0.57
C ALA A 177 -19.03 30.26 -1.74
N SER A 178 -19.95 30.98 -2.39
CA SER A 178 -20.67 30.46 -3.56
C SER A 178 -19.74 30.33 -4.78
N THR A 179 -18.85 31.30 -4.99
CA THR A 179 -17.83 31.22 -6.05
C THR A 179 -16.89 30.04 -5.81
N LEU A 180 -16.40 29.85 -4.58
CA LEU A 180 -15.51 28.74 -4.25
C LEU A 180 -16.21 27.37 -4.39
N THR A 181 -17.50 27.28 -4.02
CA THR A 181 -18.32 26.07 -4.22
C THR A 181 -18.35 25.66 -5.69
N SER A 182 -18.70 26.60 -6.59
CA SER A 182 -18.74 26.35 -8.03
C SER A 182 -17.36 26.01 -8.60
N VAL A 183 -16.28 26.62 -8.07
CA VAL A 183 -14.90 26.36 -8.49
C VAL A 183 -14.45 24.95 -8.10
N ILE A 184 -14.70 24.49 -6.87
CA ILE A 184 -14.42 23.10 -6.44
C ILE A 184 -15.21 22.11 -7.31
N GLN A 185 -16.51 22.38 -7.51
CA GLN A 185 -17.37 21.52 -8.33
C GLN A 185 -16.86 21.41 -9.77
N ASN A 186 -16.48 22.53 -10.39
CA ASN A 186 -15.92 22.55 -11.74
C ASN A 186 -14.60 21.79 -11.83
N HIS A 187 -13.66 22.05 -10.92
CA HIS A 187 -12.33 21.43 -10.90
C HIS A 187 -12.43 19.90 -10.77
N VAL A 188 -13.08 19.43 -9.71
CA VAL A 188 -13.29 18.00 -9.42
C VAL A 188 -14.02 17.31 -10.57
N THR A 189 -15.12 17.88 -11.04
CA THR A 189 -15.95 17.26 -12.09
C THR A 189 -15.19 17.17 -13.42
N THR A 190 -14.46 18.22 -13.81
CA THR A 190 -13.75 18.24 -15.11
C THR A 190 -12.65 17.19 -15.15
N ILE A 191 -11.80 17.15 -14.11
CA ILE A 191 -10.67 16.20 -14.04
C ILE A 191 -11.19 14.75 -13.94
N MET A 192 -12.12 14.48 -13.03
CA MET A 192 -12.63 13.12 -12.86
C MET A 192 -13.47 12.64 -14.05
N THR A 193 -14.16 13.53 -14.76
CA THR A 193 -14.86 13.16 -16.01
C THR A 193 -13.88 12.81 -17.13
N ARG A 194 -12.74 13.52 -17.25
CA ARG A 194 -11.68 13.19 -18.22
C ARG A 194 -11.10 11.80 -18.00
N TYR A 195 -10.83 11.43 -16.75
CA TYR A 195 -10.17 10.17 -16.40
C TYR A 195 -11.13 9.08 -15.88
N LYS A 196 -12.44 9.24 -16.15
CA LYS A 196 -13.51 8.34 -15.70
C LYS A 196 -13.23 6.88 -16.08
N GLY A 197 -13.29 5.98 -15.10
CA GLY A 197 -13.01 4.54 -15.26
C GLY A 197 -11.54 4.18 -15.54
N GLN A 198 -10.61 5.15 -15.52
CA GLN A 198 -9.17 4.92 -15.75
C GLN A 198 -8.32 5.01 -14.47
N ILE A 199 -8.89 5.53 -13.38
CA ILE A 199 -8.22 5.73 -12.09
C ILE A 199 -8.94 4.91 -11.03
N TYR A 200 -8.16 4.13 -10.25
CA TYR A 200 -8.70 3.22 -9.24
C TYR A 200 -9.19 3.98 -8.00
N ALA A 201 -8.43 4.98 -7.55
CA ALA A 201 -8.75 5.78 -6.38
C ALA A 201 -8.33 7.24 -6.55
N TRP A 202 -9.02 8.15 -5.87
CA TRP A 202 -8.68 9.57 -5.80
C TRP A 202 -8.51 10.01 -4.35
N ASP A 203 -7.42 10.73 -4.07
CA ASP A 203 -7.30 11.57 -2.89
C ASP A 203 -8.11 12.84 -3.15
N VAL A 204 -9.35 12.87 -2.69
CA VAL A 204 -10.33 13.92 -3.03
C VAL A 204 -10.07 15.19 -2.23
N VAL A 205 -9.67 15.04 -0.97
CA VAL A 205 -9.14 16.13 -0.14
C VAL A 205 -7.88 15.65 0.57
N ASN A 206 -6.89 16.53 0.68
CA ASN A 206 -5.60 16.22 1.30
C ASN A 206 -5.31 17.17 2.48
N GLU A 207 -4.74 16.63 3.56
CA GLU A 207 -4.20 17.36 4.72
C GLU A 207 -5.16 18.39 5.33
N VAL A 208 -6.43 18.00 5.47
CA VAL A 208 -7.50 18.89 5.92
C VAL A 208 -7.45 19.22 7.41
N ILE A 209 -6.64 18.50 8.19
CA ILE A 209 -6.53 18.66 9.66
C ILE A 209 -5.23 19.39 10.02
N ASP A 210 -5.34 20.35 10.94
CA ASP A 210 -4.20 21.05 11.53
C ASP A 210 -3.43 20.15 12.53
N ASP A 211 -2.10 20.25 12.52
CA ASP A 211 -1.22 19.39 13.33
C ASP A 211 -1.24 19.74 14.83
N SER A 212 -1.50 21.00 15.19
CA SER A 212 -1.42 21.46 16.58
C SER A 212 -2.77 21.41 17.31
N SER A 213 -3.82 21.85 16.65
CA SER A 213 -5.17 22.00 17.23
C SER A 213 -6.09 20.79 17.02
N GLY A 214 -5.84 19.98 15.99
CA GLY A 214 -6.83 19.00 15.51
C GLY A 214 -8.09 19.63 14.91
N GLY A 215 -8.11 20.95 14.67
CA GLY A 215 -9.13 21.62 13.89
C GLY A 215 -8.95 21.40 12.39
N LEU A 216 -9.80 22.05 11.58
CA LEU A 216 -9.49 22.17 10.15
C LEU A 216 -8.27 23.06 9.96
N ARG A 217 -7.38 22.66 9.04
CA ARG A 217 -6.23 23.45 8.62
C ARG A 217 -6.68 24.77 7.99
N ASP A 218 -5.99 25.88 8.31
CA ASP A 218 -6.30 27.18 7.72
C ASP A 218 -6.04 27.17 6.21
N SER A 219 -7.04 27.58 5.44
CA SER A 219 -7.03 27.61 3.98
C SER A 219 -8.18 28.47 3.44
N VAL A 220 -8.15 28.82 2.16
CA VAL A 220 -9.29 29.49 1.51
C VAL A 220 -10.58 28.63 1.61
N PHE A 221 -10.44 27.31 1.61
CA PHE A 221 -11.55 26.36 1.73
C PHE A 221 -12.18 26.36 3.13
N SER A 222 -11.38 26.17 4.18
CA SER A 222 -11.89 26.13 5.55
C SER A 222 -12.41 27.50 6.02
N ARG A 223 -11.78 28.61 5.60
CA ARG A 223 -12.26 29.97 5.93
C ARG A 223 -13.59 30.34 5.29
N LEU A 224 -13.86 29.91 4.06
CA LEU A 224 -15.10 30.26 3.35
C LEU A 224 -16.21 29.22 3.44
N LEU A 225 -15.89 27.95 3.69
CA LEU A 225 -16.84 26.83 3.64
C LEU A 225 -16.84 25.94 4.89
N ASN A 226 -15.87 26.10 5.81
CA ASN A 226 -15.67 25.17 6.93
C ASN A 226 -15.62 23.70 6.42
N GLU A 227 -16.13 22.69 7.13
CA GLU A 227 -16.13 21.30 6.64
C GLU A 227 -16.86 21.11 5.30
N THR A 228 -17.71 22.05 4.89
CA THR A 228 -18.59 21.91 3.72
C THR A 228 -17.82 21.74 2.41
N PHE A 229 -16.57 22.21 2.30
CA PHE A 229 -15.78 21.98 1.08
C PHE A 229 -15.52 20.48 0.85
N ILE A 230 -15.41 19.69 1.93
CA ILE A 230 -15.21 18.24 1.86
C ILE A 230 -16.49 17.57 1.35
N ASP A 231 -17.64 17.93 1.93
CA ASP A 231 -18.97 17.52 1.46
C ASP A 231 -19.16 17.83 -0.03
N ILE A 232 -18.77 19.03 -0.48
CA ILE A 232 -18.87 19.48 -1.88
C ILE A 232 -17.96 18.65 -2.79
N ALA A 233 -16.67 18.50 -2.44
CA ALA A 233 -15.68 17.79 -3.25
C ALA A 233 -16.05 16.31 -3.43
N PHE A 234 -16.42 15.60 -2.37
CA PHE A 234 -16.80 14.19 -2.45
C PHE A 234 -18.11 13.96 -3.22
N LYS A 235 -19.09 14.86 -3.10
CA LYS A 235 -20.35 14.76 -3.86
C LYS A 235 -20.13 15.01 -5.35
N ALA A 236 -19.28 15.99 -5.72
CA ALA A 236 -18.86 16.20 -7.10
C ALA A 236 -18.06 15.00 -7.64
N ALA A 237 -17.11 14.47 -6.86
CA ALA A 237 -16.28 13.34 -7.24
C ALA A 237 -17.11 12.08 -7.55
N ARG A 238 -18.04 11.70 -6.66
CA ARG A 238 -18.92 10.54 -6.87
C ARG A 238 -19.86 10.69 -8.06
N ALA A 239 -20.30 11.91 -8.36
CA ALA A 239 -21.13 12.20 -9.54
C ALA A 239 -20.32 12.09 -10.84
N ALA A 240 -19.08 12.59 -10.84
CA ALA A 240 -18.18 12.54 -11.98
C ALA A 240 -17.75 11.10 -12.30
N ASP A 241 -17.28 10.33 -11.31
CA ASP A 241 -17.00 8.90 -11.45
C ASP A 241 -17.59 8.09 -10.28
N PRO A 242 -18.65 7.30 -10.51
CA PRO A 242 -19.23 6.45 -9.47
C PRO A 242 -18.36 5.23 -9.13
N THR A 243 -17.41 4.85 -10.01
CA THR A 243 -16.60 3.61 -9.90
C THR A 243 -15.28 3.80 -9.17
N ALA A 244 -14.72 5.01 -9.17
CA ALA A 244 -13.48 5.32 -8.47
C ALA A 244 -13.66 5.29 -6.93
N LYS A 245 -12.62 4.85 -6.22
CA LYS A 245 -12.57 4.87 -4.76
C LYS A 245 -12.18 6.26 -4.23
N LEU A 246 -12.95 6.83 -3.31
CA LEU A 246 -12.76 8.20 -2.83
C LEU A 246 -12.13 8.23 -1.43
N TYR A 247 -10.95 8.84 -1.32
CA TYR A 247 -10.12 8.90 -0.11
C TYR A 247 -9.99 10.31 0.47
N ILE A 248 -9.94 10.40 1.81
CA ILE A 248 -9.28 11.51 2.53
C ILE A 248 -7.85 11.06 2.82
N ASN A 249 -6.87 11.92 2.63
CA ASN A 249 -5.45 11.61 2.80
C ASN A 249 -4.77 12.62 3.73
N ASP A 250 -3.91 12.17 4.66
CA ASP A 250 -3.23 13.04 5.64
C ASP A 250 -1.98 12.36 6.26
N TYR A 251 -1.01 13.14 6.73
CA TYR A 251 0.12 12.69 7.56
C TYR A 251 -0.18 12.81 9.06
N ASN A 252 0.65 12.20 9.91
CA ASN A 252 0.58 12.23 11.38
C ASN A 252 -0.70 11.63 11.98
N ILE A 253 -1.66 11.17 11.16
CA ILE A 253 -2.69 10.22 11.59
C ILE A 253 -2.11 8.79 11.76
N ASP A 254 -0.83 8.61 11.38
CA ASP A 254 0.02 7.44 11.59
C ASP A 254 0.37 7.16 13.06
N TYR A 255 0.03 8.08 13.98
CA TYR A 255 0.32 8.01 15.40
C TYR A 255 -0.93 8.24 16.25
N ALA A 256 -0.95 7.67 17.46
CA ALA A 256 -1.99 7.99 18.44
C ALA A 256 -1.80 9.43 18.96
N GLY A 257 -2.82 10.28 18.82
CA GLY A 257 -2.77 11.68 19.23
C GLY A 257 -3.91 12.54 18.69
N THR A 258 -3.76 13.86 18.81
CA THR A 258 -4.77 14.86 18.45
C THR A 258 -5.26 14.72 17.01
N LYS A 259 -4.34 14.60 16.04
CA LYS A 259 -4.68 14.58 14.60
C LYS A 259 -5.44 13.32 14.18
N LEU A 260 -5.02 12.14 14.66
CA LEU A 260 -5.78 10.88 14.45
C LEU A 260 -7.17 10.97 15.11
N THR A 261 -7.26 11.48 16.34
CA THR A 261 -8.55 11.65 17.04
C THR A 261 -9.49 12.56 16.26
N ALA A 262 -8.97 13.67 15.73
CA ALA A 262 -9.70 14.59 14.87
C ALA A 262 -10.14 13.92 13.55
N MET A 263 -9.28 13.11 12.91
CA MET A 263 -9.61 12.37 11.69
C MET A 263 -10.74 11.36 11.91
N LEU A 264 -10.68 10.56 12.98
CA LEU A 264 -11.76 9.64 13.34
C LEU A 264 -13.09 10.38 13.60
N GLY A 265 -13.02 11.53 14.28
CA GLY A 265 -14.17 12.41 14.47
C GLY A 265 -14.73 12.99 13.16
N LEU A 266 -13.87 13.44 12.26
CA LEU A 266 -14.24 13.98 10.95
C LEU A 266 -14.90 12.91 10.07
N LEU A 267 -14.29 11.73 9.96
CA LEU A 267 -14.84 10.58 9.21
C LEU A 267 -16.21 10.17 9.77
N SER A 268 -16.39 10.19 11.09
CA SER A 268 -17.71 9.96 11.72
C SER A 268 -18.75 11.03 11.35
N ARG A 269 -18.38 12.31 11.35
CA ARG A 269 -19.28 13.40 10.92
C ARG A 269 -19.64 13.29 9.44
N LEU A 270 -18.67 13.05 8.56
CA LEU A 270 -18.89 12.86 7.12
C LEU A 270 -19.82 11.68 6.83
N LYS A 271 -19.62 10.55 7.53
CA LYS A 271 -20.51 9.37 7.47
C LYS A 271 -21.94 9.70 7.89
N SER A 272 -22.13 10.48 8.97
CA SER A 272 -23.46 10.95 9.39
C SER A 272 -24.14 11.91 8.40
N ARG A 273 -23.37 12.65 7.61
CA ARG A 273 -23.86 13.53 6.53
C ARG A 273 -24.04 12.83 5.18
N GLY A 274 -23.83 11.52 5.10
CA GLY A 274 -23.94 10.74 3.87
C GLY A 274 -22.89 11.11 2.81
N VAL A 275 -21.72 11.60 3.21
CA VAL A 275 -20.63 11.94 2.29
C VAL A 275 -19.98 10.64 1.78
N PRO A 276 -19.81 10.45 0.47
CA PRO A 276 -19.46 9.15 -0.12
C PRO A 276 -17.96 8.80 -0.05
N VAL A 277 -17.39 8.85 1.15
CA VAL A 277 -16.01 8.43 1.45
C VAL A 277 -15.91 6.89 1.44
N ASP A 278 -15.01 6.33 0.63
CA ASP A 278 -14.71 4.88 0.65
C ASP A 278 -13.56 4.54 1.59
N GLY A 279 -12.59 5.45 1.73
CA GLY A 279 -11.31 5.15 2.35
C GLY A 279 -10.60 6.32 3.03
N VAL A 280 -9.57 5.98 3.80
CA VAL A 280 -8.62 6.91 4.41
C VAL A 280 -7.18 6.51 4.09
N GLY A 281 -6.41 7.46 3.58
CA GLY A 281 -4.99 7.34 3.27
C GLY A 281 -4.17 7.88 4.42
N THR A 282 -3.24 7.06 4.93
CA THR A 282 -2.23 7.47 5.91
C THR A 282 -0.92 7.64 5.16
N GLN A 283 -0.41 8.87 5.10
CA GLN A 283 0.75 9.19 4.26
C GLN A 283 1.97 8.37 4.66
N ALA A 284 2.25 8.22 5.96
CA ALA A 284 3.39 7.49 6.48
C ALA A 284 4.77 8.05 6.06
N HIS A 285 4.96 9.36 6.16
CA HIS A 285 6.26 10.03 6.14
C HIS A 285 6.96 9.91 7.51
N LEU A 286 7.47 8.72 7.85
CA LEU A 286 7.93 8.38 9.20
C LEU A 286 9.43 8.67 9.40
N ILE A 287 9.89 8.59 10.66
CA ILE A 287 11.31 8.69 11.03
C ILE A 287 11.79 7.32 11.52
N ALA A 288 13.01 6.93 11.12
CA ALA A 288 13.61 5.68 11.56
C ALA A 288 13.68 5.55 13.09
N GLY A 289 13.23 4.41 13.62
CA GLY A 289 13.12 4.12 15.05
C GLY A 289 11.87 4.68 15.74
N GLN A 290 10.97 5.40 15.04
CA GLN A 290 9.80 6.07 15.64
C GLN A 290 8.44 5.42 15.29
N VAL A 291 8.43 4.29 14.56
CA VAL A 291 7.20 3.70 13.98
C VAL A 291 6.35 2.86 14.95
N SER A 292 6.68 2.80 16.23
CA SER A 292 6.09 1.85 17.19
C SER A 292 4.56 1.98 17.36
N ALA A 293 4.01 3.19 17.25
CA ALA A 293 2.57 3.43 17.34
C ALA A 293 1.80 3.06 16.05
N PHE A 294 2.49 2.92 14.91
CA PHE A 294 1.88 2.83 13.57
C PHE A 294 0.77 1.77 13.49
N THR A 295 1.07 0.54 13.94
CA THR A 295 0.10 -0.58 13.92
C THR A 295 -1.20 -0.25 14.66
N SER A 296 -1.11 0.47 15.79
CA SER A 296 -2.30 0.85 16.57
C SER A 296 -3.10 2.00 15.94
N ALA A 297 -2.43 2.88 15.19
CA ALA A 297 -3.08 3.95 14.43
C ALA A 297 -3.79 3.39 13.19
N THR A 298 -3.13 2.56 12.39
CA THR A 298 -3.75 1.90 11.22
C THR A 298 -4.94 1.02 11.64
N GLN A 299 -4.87 0.36 12.80
CA GLN A 299 -5.99 -0.42 13.36
C GLN A 299 -7.19 0.49 13.71
N GLN A 300 -6.98 1.68 14.25
CA GLN A 300 -8.07 2.62 14.54
C GLN A 300 -8.71 3.16 13.25
N LEU A 301 -7.91 3.50 12.24
CA LEU A 301 -8.41 3.88 10.91
C LEU A 301 -9.24 2.75 10.28
N HIS A 302 -8.77 1.50 10.35
CA HIS A 302 -9.50 0.32 9.89
C HIS A 302 -10.84 0.12 10.60
N ASN A 303 -10.90 0.40 11.91
CA ASN A 303 -12.10 0.23 12.72
C ASN A 303 -13.24 1.22 12.39
N THR A 304 -13.00 2.23 11.55
CA THR A 304 -14.08 3.09 10.99
C THR A 304 -15.03 2.32 10.04
N GLY A 305 -14.58 1.18 9.51
CA GLY A 305 -15.27 0.43 8.46
C GLY A 305 -15.07 1.00 7.06
N LEU A 306 -14.03 1.80 6.85
CA LEU A 306 -13.55 2.27 5.54
C LEU A 306 -12.40 1.38 5.02
N ASP A 307 -12.02 1.57 3.76
CA ASP A 307 -10.75 1.05 3.23
C ASP A 307 -9.58 1.90 3.74
N VAL A 308 -8.45 1.29 4.05
CA VAL A 308 -7.22 1.98 4.49
C VAL A 308 -6.15 1.80 3.41
N ALA A 309 -5.39 2.85 3.13
CA ALA A 309 -4.21 2.77 2.28
C ALA A 309 -3.02 3.42 2.98
N ILE A 310 -1.82 2.84 2.80
CA ILE A 310 -0.57 3.56 3.05
C ILE A 310 -0.20 4.23 1.73
N THR A 311 -0.11 5.55 1.70
CA THR A 311 -0.21 6.33 0.44
C THR A 311 1.05 7.04 0.01
N GLU A 312 1.95 7.39 0.93
CA GLU A 312 3.14 8.21 0.66
C GLU A 312 4.34 7.73 1.49
N LEU A 313 4.52 6.41 1.62
CA LEU A 313 5.46 5.81 2.57
C LEU A 313 6.91 6.22 2.27
N ASP A 314 7.54 6.85 3.26
CA ASP A 314 8.98 7.00 3.38
C ASP A 314 9.40 6.90 4.86
N ILE A 315 10.64 6.46 5.14
CA ILE A 315 11.12 6.31 6.53
C ILE A 315 12.52 6.92 6.62
N ARG A 316 12.57 8.23 6.84
CA ARG A 316 13.82 9.02 6.79
C ARG A 316 14.75 8.77 7.97
N ILE A 317 16.05 8.72 7.67
CA ILE A 317 17.13 8.52 8.65
C ILE A 317 17.79 9.86 8.96
N SER A 318 18.02 10.20 10.22
CA SER A 318 18.80 11.39 10.60
C SER A 318 20.26 11.24 10.17
N LYS A 319 20.85 12.29 9.58
CA LYS A 319 22.27 12.32 9.19
C LYS A 319 23.19 12.36 10.42
N PRO A 320 24.37 11.69 10.39
CA PRO A 320 24.87 10.84 9.30
C PRO A 320 24.17 9.47 9.25
N VAL A 321 23.94 8.95 8.05
CA VAL A 321 23.41 7.60 7.84
C VAL A 321 24.46 6.57 8.28
N THR A 322 24.02 5.50 8.97
CA THR A 322 24.88 4.44 9.50
C THR A 322 24.31 3.07 9.19
N SER A 323 25.13 2.02 9.28
CA SER A 323 24.66 0.63 9.22
C SER A 323 23.60 0.32 10.28
N THR A 324 23.72 0.89 11.48
CA THR A 324 22.72 0.78 12.56
C THR A 324 21.39 1.39 12.17
N SER A 325 21.37 2.62 11.63
CA SER A 325 20.13 3.28 11.23
C SER A 325 19.49 2.69 9.97
N LEU A 326 20.28 2.13 9.04
CA LEU A 326 19.78 1.31 7.93
C LEU A 326 19.16 -0.01 8.41
N THR A 327 19.73 -0.63 9.45
CA THR A 327 19.17 -1.84 10.09
C THR A 327 17.85 -1.51 10.82
N GLN A 328 17.77 -0.36 11.50
CA GLN A 328 16.54 0.12 12.10
C GLN A 328 15.46 0.38 11.04
N GLN A 329 15.81 1.09 9.95
CA GLN A 329 14.91 1.33 8.82
C GLN A 329 14.36 0.02 8.20
N GLN A 330 15.16 -1.06 8.13
CA GLN A 330 14.66 -2.38 7.70
C GLN A 330 13.56 -2.90 8.65
N ALA A 331 13.76 -2.82 9.96
CA ALA A 331 12.76 -3.23 10.95
C ALA A 331 11.50 -2.34 10.91
N ASP A 332 11.67 -1.05 10.63
CA ASP A 332 10.57 -0.10 10.52
C ASP A 332 9.72 -0.37 9.26
N TYR A 333 10.34 -0.53 8.09
CA TYR A 333 9.63 -0.91 6.85
C TYR A 333 8.93 -2.27 6.97
N ASN A 334 9.52 -3.23 7.69
CA ASN A 334 8.85 -4.49 8.03
C ASN A 334 7.60 -4.24 8.88
N THR A 335 7.71 -3.45 9.95
CA THR A 335 6.62 -3.13 10.89
C THR A 335 5.44 -2.46 10.19
N VAL A 336 5.72 -1.42 9.39
CA VAL A 336 4.72 -0.66 8.63
C VAL A 336 4.02 -1.52 7.58
N THR A 337 4.80 -2.29 6.81
CA THR A 337 4.25 -3.21 5.80
C THR A 337 3.37 -4.29 6.45
N LYS A 338 3.83 -4.86 7.57
CA LYS A 338 3.14 -5.91 8.33
C LYS A 338 1.83 -5.41 8.96
N ALA A 339 1.77 -4.14 9.39
CA ALA A 339 0.53 -3.52 9.85
C ALA A 339 -0.54 -3.55 8.73
N CYS A 340 -0.18 -3.20 7.49
CA CYS A 340 -1.10 -3.32 6.37
C CYS A 340 -1.43 -4.79 6.03
N MET A 341 -0.45 -5.69 6.04
CA MET A 341 -0.69 -7.12 5.75
C MET A 341 -1.70 -7.76 6.70
N ASN A 342 -1.66 -7.43 7.99
CA ASN A 342 -2.56 -7.98 9.01
C ASN A 342 -4.01 -7.45 8.93
N LEU A 343 -4.26 -6.29 8.31
CA LEU A 343 -5.56 -5.64 8.29
C LEU A 343 -6.32 -5.96 6.99
N PRO A 344 -7.45 -6.69 7.00
CA PRO A 344 -8.16 -7.08 5.78
C PRO A 344 -8.52 -5.91 4.87
N ARG A 345 -8.91 -4.76 5.43
CA ARG A 345 -9.24 -3.55 4.65
C ARG A 345 -8.09 -2.57 4.45
N CYS A 346 -6.86 -2.89 4.87
CA CYS A 346 -5.70 -2.17 4.32
C CYS A 346 -5.43 -2.70 2.91
N VAL A 347 -5.71 -1.91 1.87
CA VAL A 347 -5.81 -2.39 0.48
C VAL A 347 -4.48 -2.41 -0.27
N GLY A 348 -3.49 -1.62 0.14
CA GLY A 348 -2.21 -1.52 -0.56
C GLY A 348 -1.27 -0.49 0.06
N ILE A 349 -0.05 -0.46 -0.47
CA ILE A 349 1.06 0.39 -0.02
C ILE A 349 1.65 1.12 -1.23
N THR A 350 1.79 2.43 -1.12
CA THR A 350 2.48 3.30 -2.07
C THR A 350 3.70 3.91 -1.37
N VAL A 351 4.87 3.85 -2.00
CA VAL A 351 6.12 4.48 -1.52
C VAL A 351 6.30 5.83 -2.22
N TRP A 352 6.75 6.88 -1.50
CA TRP A 352 6.86 8.24 -2.07
C TRP A 352 8.15 8.45 -2.88
N GLY A 353 8.20 7.76 -4.02
CA GLY A 353 9.33 7.69 -4.94
C GLY A 353 9.97 6.30 -4.99
N VAL A 354 11.04 6.18 -5.76
CA VAL A 354 11.78 4.91 -5.95
C VAL A 354 13.17 4.95 -5.31
N SER A 355 14.00 5.92 -5.71
CA SER A 355 15.43 6.01 -5.39
C SER A 355 15.71 7.26 -4.55
N ASP A 356 16.53 7.12 -3.51
CA ASP A 356 16.86 8.19 -2.55
C ASP A 356 17.28 9.50 -3.25
N LYS A 357 18.14 9.43 -4.28
CA LYS A 357 18.52 10.47 -5.26
C LYS A 357 17.39 11.38 -5.75
N ASN A 358 16.15 10.88 -5.80
CA ASN A 358 14.98 11.62 -6.28
C ASN A 358 13.97 11.93 -5.15
N SER A 359 14.31 11.70 -3.89
CA SER A 359 13.40 11.92 -2.76
C SER A 359 13.28 13.39 -2.39
N TRP A 360 12.05 13.81 -2.11
CA TRP A 360 11.70 15.13 -1.54
C TRP A 360 12.28 15.40 -0.14
N VAL A 361 12.78 14.37 0.56
CA VAL A 361 13.20 14.46 1.96
C VAL A 361 14.43 15.33 2.17
N ASP A 362 15.43 15.31 1.28
CA ASP A 362 16.66 16.10 1.49
C ASP A 362 16.41 17.60 1.35
N SER A 363 15.56 18.00 0.40
CA SER A 363 15.17 19.40 0.20
C SER A 363 14.19 19.91 1.27
N THR A 364 13.33 19.04 1.81
CA THR A 364 12.31 19.40 2.81
C THR A 364 12.83 19.29 4.25
N PHE A 365 13.70 18.33 4.52
CA PHE A 365 14.23 18.00 5.84
C PHE A 365 15.76 17.78 5.79
N PRO A 366 16.60 18.81 5.54
CA PRO A 366 18.02 18.65 5.20
C PRO A 366 18.90 17.90 6.23
N SER A 367 18.44 17.75 7.47
CA SER A 367 19.08 16.93 8.51
C SER A 367 18.80 15.43 8.40
N TYR A 368 18.04 14.99 7.39
CA TYR A 368 17.61 13.61 7.15
C TYR A 368 17.95 13.16 5.72
N ASP A 369 17.96 11.85 5.51
CA ASP A 369 18.46 11.22 4.30
C ASP A 369 17.84 9.82 4.08
N SER A 370 18.14 9.25 2.92
CA SER A 370 18.03 7.85 2.54
C SER A 370 16.69 7.18 2.91
N PRO A 371 15.52 7.74 2.56
CA PRO A 371 14.25 7.32 3.15
C PRO A 371 13.52 6.20 2.39
N LEU A 372 13.94 5.84 1.17
CA LEU A 372 13.23 4.94 0.24
C LEU A 372 13.79 3.50 0.22
N LEU A 373 13.22 2.65 -0.64
CA LEU A 373 13.62 1.24 -0.78
C LEU A 373 14.86 1.00 -1.66
N TRP A 374 15.22 1.95 -2.53
CA TRP A 374 16.42 1.91 -3.37
C TRP A 374 17.35 3.11 -3.10
N ASP A 375 18.65 2.89 -3.18
CA ASP A 375 19.68 3.93 -3.02
C ASP A 375 19.81 4.85 -4.25
N ASP A 376 20.74 5.79 -4.22
CA ASP A 376 21.05 6.72 -5.31
C ASP A 376 21.47 6.04 -6.63
N ASN A 377 22.01 4.82 -6.53
CA ASN A 377 22.43 3.97 -7.64
C ASN A 377 21.32 3.02 -8.10
N VAL A 378 20.10 3.19 -7.55
CA VAL A 378 18.90 2.38 -7.77
C VAL A 378 19.14 0.89 -7.42
N GLN A 379 19.93 0.64 -6.37
CA GLN A 379 20.16 -0.69 -5.78
C GLN A 379 19.26 -0.91 -4.56
N LYS A 380 18.79 -2.15 -4.37
CA LYS A 380 17.88 -2.51 -3.26
C LYS A 380 18.57 -2.35 -1.90
N LYS A 381 17.99 -1.55 -1.00
CA LYS A 381 18.47 -1.35 0.37
C LYS A 381 17.95 -2.43 1.32
N ALA A 382 18.50 -2.45 2.54
CA ALA A 382 17.97 -3.25 3.65
C ALA A 382 16.45 -3.02 3.88
N ALA A 383 15.99 -1.79 3.68
CA ALA A 383 14.57 -1.40 3.67
C ALA A 383 13.68 -2.28 2.77
N TYR A 384 14.13 -2.58 1.53
CA TYR A 384 13.41 -3.46 0.60
C TYR A 384 13.19 -4.86 1.20
N THR A 385 14.24 -5.40 1.81
CA THR A 385 14.21 -6.73 2.47
C THR A 385 13.22 -6.73 3.65
N GLY A 386 13.12 -5.61 4.37
CA GLY A 386 12.13 -5.42 5.45
C GLY A 386 10.69 -5.53 4.94
N ALA A 387 10.35 -4.81 3.87
CA ALA A 387 9.03 -4.87 3.23
C ALA A 387 8.74 -6.27 2.65
N GLU A 388 9.69 -6.84 1.89
CA GLU A 388 9.58 -8.18 1.31
C GLU A 388 9.30 -9.26 2.37
N GLN A 389 10.02 -9.25 3.50
CA GLN A 389 9.81 -10.19 4.61
C GLN A 389 8.40 -10.10 5.21
N ALA A 390 7.84 -8.88 5.33
CA ALA A 390 6.49 -8.68 5.83
C ALA A 390 5.41 -9.18 4.84
N ILE A 391 5.61 -8.94 3.53
CA ILE A 391 4.74 -9.47 2.48
C ILE A 391 4.83 -11.00 2.42
N ALA A 392 6.02 -11.58 2.49
CA ALA A 392 6.26 -13.02 2.44
C ALA A 392 5.60 -13.76 3.61
N ALA A 393 5.62 -13.19 4.82
CA ALA A 393 4.82 -13.67 5.95
C ALA A 393 3.32 -13.59 5.61
N GLY A 394 2.85 -12.42 5.15
CA GLY A 394 1.44 -12.17 4.84
C GLY A 394 0.64 -11.81 6.09
N PRO A 395 -0.71 -11.92 6.03
CA PRO A 395 -1.56 -11.72 7.20
C PRO A 395 -1.21 -12.73 8.30
N ALA A 396 -1.10 -12.27 9.55
CA ALA A 396 -0.95 -13.14 10.70
C ALA A 396 -2.08 -14.18 10.71
N SER A 397 -1.73 -15.47 10.61
CA SER A 397 -2.72 -16.54 10.59
C SER A 397 -3.47 -16.58 11.91
N SER A 398 -4.79 -16.33 11.85
CA SER A 398 -5.70 -16.49 12.97
C SER A 398 -5.83 -17.97 13.31
N THR A 399 -4.85 -18.47 14.08
CA THR A 399 -4.85 -19.81 14.66
C THR A 399 -5.98 -19.87 15.68
N THR A 400 -7.19 -20.09 15.18
CA THR A 400 -8.39 -20.28 15.98
C THR A 400 -8.30 -21.67 16.58
N THR A 401 -7.55 -21.78 17.68
CA THR A 401 -7.45 -22.99 18.49
C THR A 401 -8.83 -23.29 19.04
N SER A 402 -9.60 -24.05 18.26
CA SER A 402 -10.91 -24.56 18.63
C SER A 402 -10.67 -25.63 19.68
N THR A 403 -10.64 -25.21 20.95
CA THR A 403 -10.50 -26.10 22.10
C THR A 403 -11.81 -26.86 22.28
N THR A 404 -12.00 -27.90 21.46
CA THR A 404 -13.12 -28.85 21.56
C THR A 404 -13.00 -29.60 22.88
N SER A 405 -13.65 -29.05 23.92
CA SER A 405 -13.75 -29.68 25.23
C SER A 405 -14.76 -30.83 25.17
N ASP A 406 -14.28 -31.96 24.66
CA ASP A 406 -15.06 -33.18 24.50
C ASP A 406 -15.57 -33.64 25.87
N THR A 407 -16.89 -33.62 26.06
CA THR A 407 -17.55 -33.93 27.34
C THR A 407 -18.45 -35.13 27.13
N THR A 408 -17.91 -36.32 27.40
CA THR A 408 -18.56 -37.61 27.19
C THR A 408 -19.83 -37.75 28.04
N SER A 409 -21.00 -37.53 27.42
CA SER A 409 -22.29 -37.77 28.07
C SER A 409 -22.66 -39.25 28.01
N THR A 410 -22.64 -39.92 29.16
CA THR A 410 -22.98 -41.35 29.26
C THR A 410 -24.49 -41.50 29.51
N THR A 411 -25.19 -42.21 28.62
CA THR A 411 -26.65 -42.37 28.70
C THR A 411 -27.09 -43.19 29.92
N SER A 412 -28.11 -42.73 30.63
CA SER A 412 -28.95 -43.56 31.50
C SER A 412 -30.36 -42.97 31.54
N THR A 413 -31.37 -43.84 31.40
CA THR A 413 -32.80 -43.53 31.36
C THR A 413 -33.41 -43.42 32.76
N THR A 414 -34.53 -42.70 32.92
CA THR A 414 -35.83 -43.21 33.44
C THR A 414 -36.89 -42.09 33.55
N ASP A 415 -38.14 -42.44 33.18
CA ASP A 415 -39.46 -41.83 33.41
C ASP A 415 -39.74 -40.30 33.49
N THR A 416 -40.37 -39.81 32.43
CA THR A 416 -41.83 -39.51 32.38
C THR A 416 -42.54 -38.92 33.62
N THR A 417 -42.96 -37.65 33.52
CA THR A 417 -44.35 -37.24 33.86
C THR A 417 -44.75 -35.96 33.10
N THR A 418 -46.05 -35.68 32.95
CA THR A 418 -46.57 -34.66 32.02
C THR A 418 -47.57 -33.72 32.67
N THR A 419 -47.41 -32.39 32.56
CA THR A 419 -48.50 -31.42 32.78
C THR A 419 -48.36 -30.10 32.02
N THR A 420 -49.34 -29.82 31.16
CA THR A 420 -49.97 -28.54 30.79
C THR A 420 -49.17 -27.21 30.79
N SER A 421 -49.22 -26.51 29.65
CA SER A 421 -49.03 -25.05 29.50
C SER A 421 -50.22 -24.25 30.11
N PRO A 422 -50.09 -22.94 30.43
CA PRO A 422 -50.39 -21.93 29.42
C PRO A 422 -49.54 -20.62 29.44
N THR A 423 -49.72 -19.86 28.35
CA THR A 423 -49.28 -18.50 27.95
C THR A 423 -49.28 -17.39 29.03
N THR A 424 -48.31 -16.45 29.00
CA THR A 424 -48.51 -14.96 28.82
C THR A 424 -47.28 -14.08 29.15
N SER A 425 -47.02 -13.05 28.31
CA SER A 425 -46.25 -11.79 28.48
C SER A 425 -44.78 -11.74 28.95
N THR A 426 -43.95 -11.20 28.04
CA THR A 426 -42.98 -10.09 28.21
C THR A 426 -42.41 -9.75 29.60
N THR A 427 -41.08 -9.83 29.75
CA THR A 427 -40.24 -8.88 30.54
C THR A 427 -38.78 -8.92 30.06
N THR A 428 -38.13 -7.75 29.97
CA THR A 428 -36.70 -7.62 29.64
C THR A 428 -35.82 -8.12 30.78
N THR A 429 -34.96 -9.11 30.53
CA THR A 429 -34.04 -9.64 31.56
C THR A 429 -32.66 -8.98 31.46
N THR A 430 -32.31 -8.14 32.44
CA THR A 430 -30.97 -7.56 32.57
C THR A 430 -30.03 -8.56 33.26
N THR A 431 -29.08 -9.16 32.52
CA THR A 431 -28.04 -10.01 33.11
C THR A 431 -26.97 -9.18 33.82
N THR A 432 -27.00 -9.19 35.16
CA THR A 432 -25.98 -8.59 36.02
C THR A 432 -24.76 -9.51 36.17
N THR A 433 -23.70 -9.27 35.40
CA THR A 433 -22.39 -9.88 35.65
C THR A 433 -21.66 -9.19 36.81
N SER A 434 -21.16 -9.97 37.77
CA SER A 434 -20.53 -9.50 39.00
C SER A 434 -19.22 -8.74 38.79
N ASN A 435 -19.04 -7.61 39.47
CA ASN A 435 -17.84 -6.76 39.41
C ASN A 435 -16.61 -7.45 40.04
N PRO A 436 -15.50 -7.65 39.31
CA PRO A 436 -14.28 -8.24 39.88
C PRO A 436 -13.49 -7.21 40.71
N GLY A 437 -13.68 -7.25 42.04
CA GLY A 437 -12.67 -6.76 42.99
C GLY A 437 -12.53 -5.24 43.15
N GLY A 438 -13.63 -4.49 43.24
CA GLY A 438 -13.66 -3.14 43.82
C GLY A 438 -12.92 -2.03 43.05
N CYS A 439 -12.40 -2.32 41.85
CA CYS A 439 -11.66 -1.37 41.04
C CYS A 439 -12.57 -0.38 40.29
N THR A 440 -12.06 0.84 40.04
CA THR A 440 -12.77 1.91 39.35
C THR A 440 -12.07 2.33 38.07
N VAL A 441 -12.86 2.60 37.04
CA VAL A 441 -12.40 3.10 35.74
C VAL A 441 -12.34 4.62 35.79
N SER A 442 -11.25 5.21 35.32
CA SER A 442 -11.13 6.67 35.17
C SER A 442 -12.15 7.23 34.15
N LYS A 443 -12.49 8.52 34.26
CA LYS A 443 -13.26 9.22 33.22
C LYS A 443 -12.56 9.02 31.86
N TRP A 444 -13.35 8.73 30.83
CA TRP A 444 -12.96 8.30 29.48
C TRP A 444 -12.40 6.88 29.33
N GLY A 445 -12.26 6.08 30.39
CA GLY A 445 -11.92 4.66 30.29
C GLY A 445 -13.11 3.78 29.89
N GLN A 446 -12.84 2.58 29.35
CA GLN A 446 -13.86 1.57 29.04
C GLN A 446 -14.41 0.94 30.34
N CYS A 447 -15.72 0.73 30.40
CA CYS A 447 -16.43 0.15 31.56
C CYS A 447 -17.44 -0.95 31.16
N GLY A 448 -17.51 -1.32 29.88
CA GLY A 448 -18.41 -2.37 29.40
C GLY A 448 -18.21 -2.75 27.94
N GLY A 449 -18.88 -3.83 27.53
CA GLY A 449 -18.80 -4.45 26.20
C GLY A 449 -18.88 -5.98 26.30
N GLN A 450 -19.40 -6.65 25.27
CA GLN A 450 -19.63 -8.11 25.27
C GLN A 450 -18.37 -8.97 25.49
N THR A 451 -17.17 -8.42 25.24
CA THR A 451 -15.87 -9.08 25.49
C THR A 451 -15.04 -8.37 26.58
N TYR A 452 -15.62 -7.42 27.31
CA TYR A 452 -14.89 -6.62 28.30
C TYR A 452 -14.91 -7.28 29.68
N SER A 453 -13.74 -7.73 30.14
CA SER A 453 -13.54 -8.40 31.44
C SER A 453 -12.91 -7.49 32.51
N GLY A 454 -12.88 -6.17 32.29
CA GLY A 454 -12.31 -5.20 33.22
C GLY A 454 -13.33 -4.64 34.22
N CYS A 455 -12.89 -3.62 34.97
CA CYS A 455 -13.71 -2.94 35.97
C CYS A 455 -14.92 -2.28 35.32
N THR A 456 -16.14 -2.46 35.87
CA THR A 456 -17.38 -1.90 35.30
C THR A 456 -17.89 -0.65 36.02
N VAL A 457 -17.30 -0.32 37.17
CA VAL A 457 -17.65 0.85 37.99
C VAL A 457 -16.78 2.05 37.59
N CYS A 458 -17.41 3.19 37.32
CA CYS A 458 -16.71 4.44 37.00
C CYS A 458 -16.25 5.19 38.26
N ALA A 459 -15.19 5.98 38.13
CA ALA A 459 -14.74 6.92 39.15
C ALA A 459 -15.80 7.99 39.44
N SER A 460 -15.82 8.49 40.68
CA SER A 460 -16.80 9.47 41.16
C SER A 460 -16.89 10.69 40.24
N GLY A 461 -18.11 11.12 39.92
CA GLY A 461 -18.37 12.19 38.95
C GLY A 461 -18.37 11.74 37.47
N SER A 462 -18.43 10.42 37.21
CA SER A 462 -18.66 9.87 35.87
C SER A 462 -19.54 8.60 35.92
N THR A 463 -20.18 8.27 34.80
CA THR A 463 -21.18 7.19 34.65
C THR A 463 -20.84 6.29 33.47
N CYS A 464 -21.11 4.98 33.57
CA CYS A 464 -20.84 4.07 32.46
C CYS A 464 -21.93 4.23 31.37
N GLN A 465 -21.59 4.94 30.29
CA GLN A 465 -22.46 5.21 29.17
C GLN A 465 -22.28 4.16 28.08
N TYR A 466 -23.37 3.53 27.67
CA TYR A 466 -23.37 2.56 26.57
C TYR A 466 -23.13 3.24 25.22
N SER A 467 -22.19 2.72 24.43
CA SER A 467 -21.93 3.20 23.07
C SER A 467 -22.41 2.19 22.01
N ASN A 468 -22.00 0.93 22.15
CA ASN A 468 -22.34 -0.16 21.23
C ASN A 468 -22.12 -1.52 21.92
N PRO A 469 -22.49 -2.67 21.32
CA PRO A 469 -22.42 -3.97 21.99
C PRO A 469 -21.03 -4.36 22.51
N TRP A 470 -19.95 -3.80 21.93
CA TRP A 470 -18.56 -4.12 22.29
C TRP A 470 -17.90 -3.04 23.16
N TYR A 471 -18.57 -1.91 23.41
CA TYR A 471 -17.96 -0.75 24.10
C TYR A 471 -18.96 0.08 24.91
N SER A 472 -18.58 0.42 26.13
CA SER A 472 -19.23 1.40 27.01
C SER A 472 -18.14 2.16 27.77
N GLN A 473 -18.33 3.45 28.03
CA GLN A 473 -17.27 4.36 28.50
C GLN A 473 -17.73 5.21 29.70
N CYS A 474 -16.82 5.50 30.62
CA CYS A 474 -17.10 6.40 31.74
C CYS A 474 -17.14 7.86 31.28
N LEU A 475 -18.33 8.46 31.26
CA LEU A 475 -18.58 9.87 30.93
C LEU A 475 -19.05 10.64 32.17
#